data_AF-A0AAN9RPN9-F1
#
_entry.id   AF-A0AAN9RPN9-F1
#
_cell.length_a   1.000
_cell.length_b   1.000
_cell.length_c   1.000
_cell.angle_alpha   90.00
_cell.angle_beta   90.00
_cell.angle_gamma   90.00
#
_symmetry.space_group_name_H-M   'P 1'
#
loop_
_entity.id
_entity.type
_entity.pdbx_description
1 polymer ?
#
loop_
_entity_poly.entity_id
_entity_poly.type
_entity_poly.pdbx_seq_one_letter_code
_entity_poly.pdbx_strand_id
1 'polypeptide(L)'
;MRPLSKLFHRFCGEIVILLASLIIELIILIQKLKSSSSSPISTHQYLKFIEKKNPTICYTKRLLKAEQGCGAECRVCLCELEEGEKVRKLQCHHMFHRDCLDKWLQQYWATCPLCRKQVVPPDVVLKHRQHQNQAEEQGFDGNHDDNLLYFLSAFRRGNTLHRYF
;
A
#
# COMPACT_ATOMS: atom_id res chain seq x y z
N MET A 1 -26.61 -16.55 58.03
CA MET A 1 -27.10 -15.92 56.77
C MET A 1 -25.95 -15.24 55.99
N ARG A 2 -25.03 -16.01 55.38
CA ARG A 2 -24.00 -15.49 54.44
C ARG A 2 -23.76 -16.35 53.17
N PRO A 3 -24.77 -16.98 52.51
CA PRO A 3 -24.53 -17.67 51.23
C PRO A 3 -24.82 -16.83 49.98
N LEU A 4 -25.60 -15.73 50.07
CA LEU A 4 -26.02 -14.96 48.88
C LEU A 4 -24.92 -14.10 48.26
N SER A 5 -24.01 -13.53 49.07
CA SER A 5 -22.98 -12.60 48.59
C SER A 5 -21.91 -13.29 47.73
N LYS A 6 -21.63 -14.58 47.95
CA LYS A 6 -20.68 -15.36 47.14
C LYS A 6 -21.25 -15.74 45.77
N LEU A 7 -22.56 -15.99 45.71
CA LEU A 7 -23.28 -16.17 44.45
C LEU A 7 -23.31 -14.86 43.67
N PHE A 8 -23.64 -13.74 44.34
CA PHE A 8 -23.66 -12.41 43.72
C PHE A 8 -22.31 -12.01 43.12
N HIS A 9 -21.20 -12.27 43.81
CA HIS A 9 -19.86 -11.97 43.29
C HIS A 9 -19.49 -12.83 42.07
N ARG A 10 -19.94 -14.08 42.01
CA ARG A 10 -19.75 -14.95 40.83
C ARG A 10 -20.59 -14.47 39.65
N PHE A 11 -21.85 -14.12 39.88
CA PHE A 11 -22.70 -13.56 38.82
C PHE A 11 -22.18 -12.20 38.33
N CYS A 12 -21.70 -11.33 39.22
CA CYS A 12 -21.07 -10.07 38.82
C CYS A 12 -19.80 -10.29 37.97
N GLY A 13 -18.98 -11.30 38.29
CA GLY A 13 -17.81 -11.64 37.49
C GLY A 13 -18.17 -12.10 36.07
N GLU A 14 -19.09 -13.04 35.95
CA GLU A 14 -19.56 -13.54 34.64
C GLU A 14 -20.21 -12.43 33.80
N ILE A 15 -21.04 -11.58 34.42
CA ILE A 15 -21.66 -10.44 33.74
C ILE A 15 -20.60 -9.46 33.24
N VAL A 16 -19.57 -9.16 34.03
CA VAL A 16 -18.47 -8.27 33.60
C VAL A 16 -17.69 -8.87 32.43
N ILE A 17 -17.42 -10.17 32.42
CA ILE A 17 -16.71 -10.85 31.32
C ILE A 17 -17.55 -10.85 30.03
N LEU A 18 -18.84 -11.13 30.13
CA LEU A 18 -19.75 -11.10 28.97
C LEU A 18 -19.89 -9.69 28.40
N LEU A 19 -20.05 -8.67 29.25
CA LEU A 19 -20.09 -7.28 28.82
C LEU A 19 -18.77 -6.85 28.16
N ALA A 20 -17.62 -7.24 28.72
CA ALA A 20 -16.32 -6.95 28.13
C ALA A 20 -16.17 -7.60 26.74
N SER A 21 -16.65 -8.85 26.58
CA SER A 21 -16.60 -9.57 25.31
C SER A 21 -17.48 -8.90 24.24
N LEU A 22 -18.70 -8.49 24.60
CA LEU A 22 -19.59 -7.75 23.70
C LEU A 22 -19.02 -6.38 23.31
N ILE A 23 -18.34 -5.69 24.23
CA ILE A 23 -17.65 -4.42 23.96
C ILE A 23 -16.49 -4.65 22.99
N ILE A 24 -15.70 -5.71 23.16
CA ILE A 24 -14.60 -6.05 22.24
C ILE A 24 -15.13 -6.36 20.84
N GLU A 25 -16.18 -7.18 20.73
CA GLU A 25 -16.82 -7.49 19.45
C GLU A 25 -17.36 -6.22 18.76
N LEU A 26 -18.00 -5.33 19.51
CA LEU A 26 -18.48 -4.05 19.01
C LEU A 26 -17.32 -3.15 18.53
N ILE A 27 -16.21 -3.09 19.26
CA ILE A 27 -15.01 -2.34 18.86
C ILE A 27 -14.44 -2.90 17.54
N ILE A 28 -14.37 -4.23 17.39
CA ILE A 28 -13.90 -4.88 16.16
C ILE A 28 -14.83 -4.54 14.98
N LEU A 29 -16.15 -4.55 15.18
CA LEU A 29 -17.12 -4.17 14.15
C LEU A 29 -16.99 -2.69 13.76
N ILE A 30 -16.82 -1.79 14.73
CA ILE A 30 -16.59 -0.36 14.48
C ILE A 30 -15.28 -0.14 13.70
N GLN A 31 -14.21 -0.87 14.04
CA GLN A 31 -12.94 -0.82 13.31
C GLN A 31 -13.09 -1.30 11.87
N LYS A 32 -13.88 -2.37 11.63
CA LYS A 32 -14.18 -2.88 10.29
C LYS A 32 -14.98 -1.88 9.46
N LEU A 33 -15.96 -1.19 10.07
CA LEU A 33 -16.71 -0.13 9.40
C LEU A 33 -15.85 1.12 9.12
N LYS A 34 -14.91 1.44 10.00
CA LYS A 34 -13.98 2.57 9.80
C LYS A 34 -12.90 2.27 8.75
N SER A 35 -12.53 0.99 8.57
CA SER A 35 -11.73 0.59 7.40
C SER A 35 -12.50 0.69 6.09
N SER A 36 -13.82 0.56 6.09
CA SER A 36 -14.67 0.73 4.90
C SER A 36 -14.87 2.18 4.50
N SER A 37 -14.63 3.16 5.38
CA SER A 37 -14.88 4.58 5.10
C SER A 37 -13.70 5.31 4.46
N SER A 38 -12.51 4.71 4.39
CA SER A 38 -11.43 5.21 3.52
C SER A 38 -11.60 4.58 2.14
N SER A 39 -12.40 5.21 1.29
CA SER A 39 -12.53 4.77 -0.10
C SER A 39 -11.15 4.69 -0.76
N PRO A 40 -10.81 3.53 -1.38
CA PRO A 40 -9.55 3.37 -2.09
C PRO A 40 -9.51 4.36 -3.27
N ILE A 41 -8.32 4.90 -3.57
CA ILE A 41 -8.15 5.78 -4.73
C ILE A 41 -7.58 5.00 -5.90
N SER A 42 -8.17 5.19 -7.09
CA SER A 42 -7.68 4.53 -8.29
C SER A 42 -6.32 5.08 -8.73
N THR A 43 -5.57 4.29 -9.50
CA THR A 43 -4.26 4.70 -10.06
C THR A 43 -4.35 6.01 -10.85
N HIS A 44 -5.43 6.20 -11.60
CA HIS A 44 -5.68 7.44 -12.33
C HIS A 44 -5.83 8.65 -11.39
N GLN A 45 -6.58 8.50 -10.29
CA GLN A 45 -6.72 9.56 -9.28
C GLN A 45 -5.38 9.88 -8.60
N TYR A 46 -4.58 8.85 -8.29
CA TYR A 46 -3.25 9.00 -7.73
C TYR A 46 -2.31 9.78 -8.67
N LEU A 47 -2.24 9.40 -9.95
CA LEU A 47 -1.44 10.09 -10.96
C LEU A 47 -1.88 11.53 -11.18
N LYS A 48 -3.20 11.77 -11.24
CA LYS A 48 -3.76 13.13 -11.37
C LYS A 48 -3.37 14.01 -10.18
N PHE A 49 -3.29 13.43 -8.97
CA PHE A 49 -2.80 14.14 -7.79
C PHE A 49 -1.32 14.52 -7.94
N ILE A 50 -0.46 13.61 -8.42
CA ILE A 50 0.97 13.89 -8.62
C ILE A 50 1.16 14.96 -9.69
N GLU A 51 0.47 14.88 -10.83
CA GLU A 51 0.55 15.90 -11.90
C GLU A 51 0.12 17.28 -11.38
N LYS A 52 -0.95 17.35 -10.58
CA LYS A 52 -1.39 18.62 -9.99
C LYS A 52 -0.34 19.23 -9.06
N LYS A 53 0.38 18.39 -8.29
CA LYS A 53 1.36 18.86 -7.29
C LYS A 53 2.74 19.12 -7.89
N ASN A 54 3.14 18.33 -8.87
CA ASN A 54 4.44 18.36 -9.54
C ASN A 54 4.18 18.30 -11.07
N PRO A 55 3.80 19.44 -11.69
CA PRO A 55 3.42 19.45 -13.09
C PRO A 55 4.59 19.05 -14.01
N THR A 56 4.24 18.43 -15.12
CA THR A 56 5.19 18.06 -16.16
C THR A 56 5.67 19.31 -16.90
N ILE A 57 6.98 19.45 -17.03
CA ILE A 57 7.63 20.52 -17.80
C ILE A 57 8.49 19.92 -18.90
N CYS A 58 8.66 20.64 -20.00
CA CYS A 58 9.66 20.29 -21.00
C CYS A 58 11.03 20.74 -20.49
N TYR A 59 11.96 19.81 -20.42
CA TYR A 59 13.32 20.10 -20.01
C TYR A 59 13.99 21.02 -21.05
N THR A 60 14.66 22.05 -20.56
CA THR A 60 15.49 22.93 -21.38
C THR A 60 16.81 23.17 -20.67
N LYS A 61 17.91 23.24 -21.44
CA LYS A 61 19.25 23.44 -20.87
C LYS A 61 19.38 24.75 -20.09
N ARG A 62 18.48 25.72 -20.34
CA ARG A 62 18.37 26.97 -19.58
C ARG A 62 17.95 26.76 -18.12
N LEU A 63 17.14 25.73 -17.82
CA LEU A 63 16.69 25.44 -16.46
C LEU A 63 17.86 25.03 -15.55
N LEU A 64 18.84 24.30 -16.08
CA LEU A 64 20.03 23.92 -15.31
C LEU A 64 20.99 25.08 -15.03
N LYS A 65 21.13 26.03 -15.96
CA LYS A 65 22.01 27.19 -15.75
C LYS A 65 21.58 28.05 -14.55
N ALA A 66 20.29 28.01 -14.20
CA ALA A 66 19.74 28.71 -13.04
C ALA A 66 19.93 27.94 -11.72
N GLU A 67 20.14 26.62 -11.78
CA GLU A 67 20.24 25.75 -10.60
C GLU A 67 21.56 24.96 -10.65
N GLN A 68 22.64 25.66 -10.30
CA GLN A 68 23.98 25.08 -10.15
C GLN A 68 23.97 24.05 -9.00
N GLY A 69 23.95 22.75 -9.31
CA GLY A 69 24.29 21.74 -8.31
C GLY A 69 23.79 20.31 -8.55
N CYS A 70 22.76 20.09 -9.37
CA CYS A 70 22.30 18.73 -9.69
C CYS A 70 22.51 18.49 -11.19
N GLY A 71 23.36 17.53 -11.54
CA GLY A 71 23.62 17.17 -12.94
C GLY A 71 22.34 16.88 -13.73
N ALA A 72 22.45 17.02 -15.05
CA ALA A 72 21.42 16.79 -16.05
C ALA A 72 21.03 15.30 -16.18
N GLU A 73 20.88 14.55 -15.08
CA GLU A 73 20.76 13.09 -15.13
C GLU A 73 19.57 12.64 -14.29
N CYS A 74 18.71 11.80 -14.87
CA CYS A 74 17.63 11.18 -14.13
C CYS A 74 18.17 10.01 -13.31
N ARG A 75 18.18 10.14 -11.98
CA ARG A 75 18.72 9.12 -11.07
C ARG A 75 17.89 7.84 -10.93
N VAL A 76 16.80 7.72 -11.69
CA VAL A 76 15.98 6.50 -11.72
C VAL A 76 16.40 5.61 -12.89
N CYS A 77 16.58 6.17 -14.09
CA CYS A 77 17.05 5.42 -15.27
C CYS A 77 18.55 5.57 -15.52
N LEU A 78 19.22 6.50 -14.82
CA LEU A 78 20.63 6.84 -14.99
C LEU A 78 20.97 7.41 -16.38
N CYS A 79 19.95 7.91 -17.11
CA CYS A 79 20.14 8.58 -18.39
C CYS A 79 20.23 10.09 -18.23
N GLU A 80 20.96 10.74 -19.12
CA GLU A 80 20.96 12.20 -19.25
C GLU A 80 19.57 12.72 -19.65
N LEU A 81 19.25 13.92 -19.18
CA LEU A 81 18.05 14.67 -19.50
C LEU A 81 18.32 15.51 -20.76
N GLU A 82 17.54 15.27 -21.80
CA GLU A 82 17.67 15.92 -23.10
C GLU A 82 16.63 17.01 -23.33
N GLU A 83 16.98 17.99 -24.16
CA GLU A 83 16.13 19.13 -24.47
C GLU A 83 14.81 18.69 -25.13
N GLY A 84 13.69 19.17 -24.57
CA GLY A 84 12.34 18.77 -25.00
C GLY A 84 11.77 17.55 -24.27
N GLU A 85 12.55 16.85 -23.45
CA GLU A 85 12.03 15.72 -22.67
C GLU A 85 11.05 16.15 -21.59
N LYS A 86 10.08 15.27 -21.30
CA LYS A 86 9.09 15.50 -20.25
C LYS A 86 9.69 15.15 -18.90
N VAL A 87 9.95 16.16 -18.08
CA VAL A 87 10.50 16.00 -16.74
C VAL A 87 9.56 16.56 -15.70
N ARG A 88 9.74 16.11 -14.47
CA ARG A 88 9.08 16.68 -13.30
C ARG A 88 10.12 17.12 -12.29
N LYS A 89 9.93 18.34 -11.80
CA LYS A 89 10.73 18.91 -10.72
C LYS A 89 9.97 18.78 -9.41
N LEU A 90 10.60 18.16 -8.42
CA LEU A 90 10.05 18.04 -7.08
C LEU A 90 10.30 19.33 -6.27
N GLN A 91 9.53 19.52 -5.19
CA GLN A 91 9.75 20.62 -4.22
C GLN A 91 11.14 20.58 -3.57
N CYS A 92 11.82 19.44 -3.62
CA CYS A 92 13.21 19.30 -3.17
C CYS A 92 14.26 19.69 -4.23
N HIS A 93 13.83 20.29 -5.34
CA HIS A 93 14.64 20.74 -6.49
C HIS A 93 15.26 19.63 -7.35
N HIS A 94 15.05 18.35 -7.02
CA HIS A 94 15.47 17.25 -7.86
C HIS A 94 14.55 17.05 -9.08
N MET A 95 15.15 16.75 -10.22
CA MET A 95 14.47 16.55 -11.50
C MET A 95 14.61 15.10 -11.98
N PHE A 96 13.54 14.59 -12.58
CA PHE A 96 13.46 13.23 -13.11
C PHE A 96 12.58 13.21 -14.36
N HIS A 97 12.74 12.22 -15.25
CA HIS A 97 11.73 11.97 -16.28
C HIS A 97 10.36 11.75 -15.64
N ARG A 98 9.31 12.29 -16.26
CA ARG A 98 7.93 12.15 -15.81
C ARG A 98 7.59 10.68 -15.54
N ASP A 99 7.87 9.82 -16.52
CA ASP A 99 7.47 8.40 -16.47
C ASP A 99 8.28 7.63 -15.42
N CYS A 100 9.57 7.95 -15.27
CA CYS A 100 10.42 7.36 -14.24
C CYS A 100 9.94 7.70 -12.83
N LEU A 101 9.60 8.97 -12.59
CA LEU A 101 9.08 9.41 -11.30
C LEU A 101 7.68 8.82 -11.03
N ASP A 102 6.80 8.79 -12.03
CA ASP A 102 5.46 8.23 -11.90
C ASP A 102 5.48 6.74 -11.53
N LYS A 103 6.35 5.94 -12.18
CA LYS A 103 6.54 4.53 -11.83
C LYS A 103 7.12 4.37 -10.42
N TRP A 104 8.10 5.20 -10.06
CA TRP A 104 8.73 5.17 -8.74
C TRP A 104 7.72 5.38 -7.60
N LEU A 105 6.87 6.41 -7.74
CA LEU A 105 5.86 6.78 -6.75
C LEU A 105 4.75 5.73 -6.63
N GLN A 106 4.43 5.03 -7.73
CA GLN A 106 3.42 3.97 -7.74
C GLN A 106 3.91 2.65 -7.15
N GLN A 107 5.14 2.25 -7.45
CA GLN A 107 5.63 0.89 -7.18
C GLN A 107 6.43 0.77 -5.88
N TYR A 108 7.28 1.75 -5.58
CA TYR A 108 8.28 1.60 -4.52
C TYR A 108 7.97 2.50 -3.33
N TRP A 109 8.16 3.81 -3.52
CA TRP A 109 8.08 4.77 -2.43
C TRP A 109 7.59 6.14 -2.90
N ALA A 110 6.67 6.72 -2.13
CA ALA A 110 6.12 8.06 -2.34
C ALA A 110 7.08 9.21 -1.95
N THR A 111 8.38 9.00 -2.15
CA THR A 111 9.49 9.85 -1.71
C THR A 111 10.44 10.14 -2.86
N CYS A 112 11.21 11.23 -2.76
CA CYS A 112 12.25 11.55 -3.72
C CYS A 112 13.33 10.44 -3.75
N PRO A 113 13.71 9.92 -4.92
CA PRO A 113 14.79 8.93 -5.06
C PRO A 113 16.15 9.39 -4.52
N LEU A 114 16.41 10.71 -4.52
CA LEU A 114 17.69 11.29 -4.12
C LEU A 114 17.78 11.62 -2.63
N CYS A 115 16.82 12.40 -2.12
CA CYS A 115 16.89 12.93 -0.75
C CYS A 115 15.82 12.36 0.18
N ARG A 116 15.01 11.40 -0.28
CA ARG A 116 13.95 10.73 0.49
C ARG A 116 12.87 11.66 1.07
N LYS A 117 12.86 12.95 0.71
CA LYS A 117 11.78 13.88 1.06
C LYS A 117 10.45 13.39 0.50
N GLN A 118 9.40 13.52 1.28
CA GLN A 118 8.07 13.05 0.92
C GLN A 118 7.48 13.84 -0.25
N VAL A 119 7.01 13.13 -1.28
CA VAL A 119 6.41 13.73 -2.48
C VAL A 119 4.89 13.72 -2.36
N VAL A 120 4.32 12.60 -1.90
CA VAL A 120 2.86 12.42 -1.75
C VAL A 120 2.51 12.22 -0.28
N PRO A 121 1.44 12.85 0.23
CA PRO A 121 0.99 12.67 1.62
C PRO A 121 0.72 11.20 2.00
N PRO A 122 0.98 10.78 3.25
CA PRO A 122 0.84 9.38 3.68
C PRO A 122 -0.58 8.83 3.47
N ASP A 123 -1.61 9.64 3.73
CA ASP A 123 -3.02 9.24 3.62
C ASP A 123 -3.41 8.88 2.18
N VAL A 124 -2.91 9.65 1.20
CA VAL A 124 -3.13 9.39 -0.23
C VAL A 124 -2.42 8.11 -0.66
N VAL A 125 -1.20 7.87 -0.17
CA VAL A 125 -0.42 6.66 -0.46
C VAL A 125 -1.08 5.41 0.10
N LEU A 126 -1.57 5.47 1.34
CA LEU A 126 -2.27 4.36 1.99
C LEU A 126 -3.54 3.98 1.21
N LYS A 127 -4.35 4.97 0.81
CA LYS A 127 -5.56 4.73 0.01
C LYS A 127 -5.24 4.11 -1.36
N HIS A 128 -4.12 4.49 -1.98
CA HIS A 128 -3.72 3.92 -3.27
C HIS A 128 -3.21 2.48 -3.12
N ARG A 129 -2.41 2.20 -2.09
CA ARG A 129 -1.90 0.84 -1.81
C ARG A 129 -3.02 -0.12 -1.45
N GLN A 130 -4.05 0.35 -0.73
CA GLN A 130 -5.27 -0.44 -0.48
C GLN A 130 -5.97 -0.85 -1.78
N HIS A 131 -6.03 0.04 -2.78
CA HIS A 131 -6.60 -0.28 -4.09
C HIS A 131 -5.78 -1.34 -4.85
N GLN A 132 -4.44 -1.27 -4.78
CA GLN A 132 -3.56 -2.26 -5.45
C GLN A 132 -3.77 -3.66 -4.86
N ASN A 133 -3.81 -3.78 -3.53
CA ASN A 133 -4.05 -5.06 -2.85
C ASN A 133 -5.43 -5.65 -3.18
N GLN A 134 -6.48 -4.81 -3.28
CA GLN A 134 -7.83 -5.25 -3.64
C GLN A 134 -7.94 -5.70 -5.11
N ALA A 135 -7.17 -5.08 -6.01
CA ALA A 135 -7.14 -5.46 -7.43
C ALA A 135 -6.41 -6.79 -7.66
N GLU A 136 -5.35 -7.07 -6.89
CA GLU A 136 -4.65 -8.35 -6.92
C GLU A 136 -5.52 -9.50 -6.38
N GLU A 137 -6.35 -9.25 -5.36
CA GLU A 137 -7.30 -10.25 -4.84
C GLU A 137 -8.49 -10.54 -5.79
N GLN A 138 -8.74 -9.70 -6.80
CA GLN A 138 -9.83 -9.86 -7.78
C GLN A 138 -9.35 -10.23 -9.19
N GLY A 139 -8.03 -10.32 -9.40
CA GLY A 139 -7.40 -10.63 -10.69
C GLY A 139 -6.92 -12.07 -10.81
N PHE A 140 -7.82 -13.06 -10.74
CA PHE A 140 -7.59 -14.40 -11.30
C PHE A 140 -8.36 -14.50 -12.62
N ASP A 141 -7.72 -14.04 -13.70
CA ASP A 141 -8.16 -14.35 -15.07
C ASP A 141 -7.20 -15.41 -15.67
N GLY A 142 -7.66 -16.66 -15.62
CA GLY A 142 -7.58 -17.57 -16.75
C GLY A 142 -6.20 -18.01 -17.27
N ASN A 143 -5.54 -18.92 -16.55
CA ASN A 143 -5.02 -20.12 -17.22
C ASN A 143 -5.32 -21.35 -16.34
N HIS A 144 -6.26 -22.17 -16.78
CA HIS A 144 -6.99 -23.15 -15.98
C HIS A 144 -6.21 -24.45 -15.66
N ASP A 145 -4.94 -24.58 -16.05
CA ASP A 145 -4.26 -25.89 -15.97
C ASP A 145 -3.22 -26.01 -14.83
N ASP A 146 -2.81 -24.89 -14.20
CA ASP A 146 -1.75 -24.94 -13.16
C ASP A 146 -2.30 -25.08 -11.73
N ASN A 147 -3.54 -24.66 -11.48
CA ASN A 147 -4.13 -24.72 -10.14
C ASN A 147 -4.65 -26.12 -9.80
N LEU A 148 -5.15 -26.86 -10.80
CA LEU A 148 -5.50 -28.28 -10.60
C LEU A 148 -4.26 -29.13 -10.30
N LEU A 149 -3.10 -28.84 -10.90
CA LEU A 149 -1.84 -29.55 -10.59
C LEU A 149 -1.34 -29.26 -9.16
N TYR A 150 -1.48 -28.04 -8.66
CA TYR A 150 -1.13 -27.70 -7.28
C TYR A 150 -2.06 -28.39 -6.27
N PHE A 151 -3.39 -28.32 -6.47
CA PHE A 151 -4.34 -28.99 -5.60
C PHE A 151 -4.26 -30.53 -5.69
N LEU A 152 -4.06 -31.11 -6.88
CA LEU A 152 -3.88 -32.56 -7.03
C LEU A 152 -2.53 -33.06 -6.49
N SER A 153 -1.49 -32.21 -6.47
CA SER A 153 -0.20 -32.55 -5.83
C SER A 153 -0.31 -32.65 -4.30
N ALA A 154 -1.23 -31.87 -3.69
CA ALA A 154 -1.51 -31.92 -2.26
C ALA A 154 -2.30 -33.19 -1.85
N PHE A 155 -3.17 -33.70 -2.73
CA PHE A 155 -3.95 -34.93 -2.45
C PHE A 155 -3.22 -36.24 -2.81
N ARG A 156 -2.10 -36.20 -3.55
CA ARG A 156 -1.30 -37.39 -3.88
C ARG A 156 -0.09 -37.62 -2.97
N ARG A 157 -0.05 -37.00 -1.78
CA ARG A 157 1.01 -37.25 -0.80
C ARG A 157 0.47 -37.45 0.62
N GLY A 158 -0.56 -38.29 0.72
CA GLY A 158 -1.20 -38.59 2.01
C GLY A 158 -1.92 -39.93 2.03
N ASN A 159 -1.28 -41.03 1.62
CA ASN A 159 -1.60 -42.34 2.19
C ASN A 159 -0.50 -43.40 1.90
N THR A 160 0.43 -43.54 2.83
CA THR A 160 1.08 -44.82 3.15
C THR A 160 1.63 -44.68 4.57
N LEU A 161 0.75 -44.91 5.54
CA LEU A 161 1.14 -45.30 6.89
C LEU A 161 1.85 -46.67 6.79
N HIS A 162 3.12 -46.76 7.19
CA HIS A 162 3.59 -47.78 8.15
C HIS A 162 5.07 -47.59 8.56
N ARG A 163 5.29 -47.41 9.87
CA ARG A 163 6.36 -47.97 10.72
C ARG A 163 7.82 -47.90 10.28
N TYR A 164 8.59 -47.09 11.02
CA TYR A 164 9.69 -47.43 11.95
C TYR A 164 10.03 -46.08 12.65
N PHE A 165 9.84 -45.79 13.93
CA PHE A 165 9.53 -46.50 15.17
C PHE A 165 8.31 -45.86 15.86
#